data_AF-A0A9N9WU10-F1
#
_entry.id   AF-A0A9N9WU10-F1
#
_cell.length_a   1.000
_cell.length_b   1.000
_cell.length_c   1.000
_cell.angle_alpha   90.00
_cell.angle_beta   90.00
_cell.angle_gamma   90.00
#
_symmetry.space_group_name_H-M   'P 1'
#
loop_
_entity.id
_entity.type
_entity.pdbx_description
1 polymer ?
#
loop_
_entity_poly.entity_id
_entity_poly.type
_entity_poly.pdbx_seq_one_letter_code
_entity_poly.pdbx_strand_id
1 'polypeptide(L)'
;MVSFDSDISAGQFYYGVIDVLEYAGYHEECLLKSVCELARHPLHFENDSEDVVKEILHFFLTPSAHQSFDSESEFEEKELYEEAERIGKEGGDCELIYTGCKKSPLYSISNFISTDD
;
A
#
# COMPACT_ATOMS: atom_id res chain seq x y z
N MET A 1 27.59 -14.45 -17.18
CA MET A 1 27.30 -13.01 -17.32
C MET A 1 25.98 -12.81 -16.63
N VAL A 2 25.99 -12.27 -15.40
CA VAL A 2 24.77 -12.07 -14.62
C VAL A 2 24.11 -10.82 -15.20
N SER A 3 22.94 -10.98 -15.80
CA SER A 3 22.09 -9.86 -16.17
C SER A 3 21.57 -9.26 -14.86
N PHE A 4 22.05 -8.06 -14.50
CA PHE A 4 21.32 -7.23 -13.55
C PHE A 4 20.10 -6.72 -14.32
N ASP A 5 18.95 -7.35 -14.12
CA ASP A 5 17.68 -6.68 -14.37
C ASP A 5 17.51 -5.73 -13.19
N SER A 6 17.74 -4.44 -13.43
CA SER A 6 17.77 -3.39 -12.40
C SER A 6 16.36 -2.93 -12.01
N ASP A 7 15.42 -3.86 -11.96
CA ASP A 7 14.04 -3.57 -11.60
C ASP A 7 13.87 -3.78 -10.09
N ILE A 8 13.34 -2.76 -9.42
CA ILE A 8 13.01 -2.82 -8.00
C ILE A 8 11.83 -3.78 -7.81
N SER A 9 11.97 -4.77 -6.93
CA SER A 9 10.86 -5.64 -6.57
C SER A 9 9.84 -4.89 -5.71
N ALA A 10 8.62 -5.42 -5.61
CA ALA A 10 7.60 -4.86 -4.73
C ALA A 10 8.01 -4.90 -3.26
N GLY A 11 8.69 -5.97 -2.81
CA GLY A 11 9.22 -6.05 -1.45
C GLY A 11 10.26 -4.96 -1.19
N GLN A 12 11.26 -4.80 -2.07
CA GLN A 12 12.26 -3.72 -1.97
C GLN A 12 11.61 -2.33 -1.94
N PHE A 13 10.59 -2.10 -2.78
CA PHE A 13 9.85 -0.85 -2.77
C PHE A 13 9.15 -0.62 -1.43
N TYR A 14 8.44 -1.62 -0.91
CA TYR A 14 7.75 -1.53 0.39
C TYR A 14 8.71 -1.31 1.56
N TYR A 15 9.86 -1.97 1.57
CA TYR A 15 10.90 -1.70 2.55
C TYR A 15 11.36 -0.23 2.51
N GLY A 16 11.62 0.30 1.31
CA GLY A 16 11.98 1.71 1.15
C GLY A 16 10.87 2.67 1.58
N VAL A 17 9.59 2.31 1.36
CA VAL A 17 8.46 3.10 1.85
C VAL A 17 8.39 3.07 3.38
N ILE A 18 8.60 1.91 4.00
CA ILE A 18 8.64 1.79 5.47
C ILE A 18 9.73 2.69 6.05
N ASP A 19 10.95 2.69 5.49
CA ASP A 19 12.04 3.57 5.96
C ASP A 19 11.62 5.06 5.95
N VAL A 20 10.95 5.49 4.88
CA VAL A 20 10.43 6.86 4.76
C VAL A 20 9.33 7.14 5.78
N LEU A 21 8.43 6.18 5.99
CA LEU A 21 7.33 6.27 6.95
C LEU A 21 7.85 6.36 8.39
N GLU A 22 8.83 5.54 8.76
CA GLU A 22 9.47 5.57 10.07
C GLU A 22 10.17 6.91 10.30
N TYR A 23 10.90 7.41 9.30
CA TYR A 23 11.51 8.76 9.35
C TYR A 23 10.46 9.86 9.56
N ALA A 24 9.27 9.70 8.97
CA ALA A 24 8.14 10.61 9.15
C ALA A 24 7.36 10.38 10.46
N GLY A 25 7.76 9.40 11.30
CA GLY A 25 7.16 9.11 12.61
C GLY A 25 5.96 8.16 12.58
N TYR A 26 5.75 7.44 11.48
CA TYR A 26 4.76 6.37 11.40
C TYR A 26 5.34 5.05 11.91
N HIS A 27 4.45 4.15 12.32
CA HIS A 27 4.80 2.77 12.65
C HIS A 27 4.90 1.93 11.37
N GLU A 28 5.73 0.88 11.35
CA GLU A 28 5.88 -0.03 10.19
C GLU A 28 4.55 -0.61 9.69
N GLU A 29 3.66 -0.99 10.63
CA GLU A 29 2.29 -1.47 10.34
C GLU A 29 1.43 -0.47 9.53
N CYS A 30 1.80 0.80 9.46
CA CYS A 30 1.02 1.80 8.75
C CYS A 30 0.94 1.57 7.24
N LEU A 31 1.91 0.89 6.64
CA LEU A 31 1.83 0.51 5.24
C LEU A 31 0.78 -0.59 5.03
N LEU A 32 0.80 -1.62 5.89
CA LEU A 32 -0.23 -2.69 5.89
C LEU A 32 -1.63 -2.14 6.15
N LYS A 33 -1.75 -1.20 7.11
CA LYS A 33 -3.01 -0.51 7.36
C LYS A 33 -3.50 0.25 6.12
N SER A 34 -2.60 0.92 5.39
CA SER A 34 -2.95 1.63 4.16
C SER A 34 -3.47 0.67 3.07
N VAL A 35 -2.84 -0.49 2.89
CA VAL A 35 -3.31 -1.54 1.96
C VAL A 35 -4.70 -2.03 2.34
N CYS A 36 -4.90 -2.38 3.61
CA CYS A 36 -6.20 -2.83 4.13
C CYS A 36 -7.30 -1.78 3.94
N GLU A 37 -7.01 -0.52 4.29
CA GLU A 37 -7.96 0.57 4.19
C GLU A 37 -8.35 0.86 2.73
N LEU A 38 -7.38 0.87 1.80
CA LEU A 38 -7.69 1.04 0.38
C LEU A 38 -8.57 -0.10 -0.14
N ALA A 39 -8.24 -1.34 0.21
CA ALA A 39 -9.01 -2.51 -0.21
C ALA A 39 -10.44 -2.50 0.33
N ARG A 40 -10.63 -1.97 1.55
CA ARG A 40 -11.94 -1.80 2.19
C ARG A 40 -12.73 -0.63 1.61
N HIS A 41 -12.05 0.48 1.32
CA HIS A 41 -12.62 1.73 0.83
C HIS A 41 -11.79 2.25 -0.36
N PRO A 42 -12.03 1.69 -1.58
CA PRO A 42 -11.31 2.11 -2.76
C PRO A 42 -11.48 3.61 -3.04
N LEU A 43 -10.42 4.26 -3.52
CA LEU A 43 -10.50 5.66 -3.94
C LEU A 43 -11.47 5.78 -5.12
N HIS A 44 -12.55 6.57 -4.96
CA HIS A 44 -13.52 6.79 -6.02
C HIS A 44 -13.02 7.85 -7.02
N PHE A 45 -13.20 7.57 -8.31
CA PHE A 45 -13.02 8.52 -9.40
C PHE A 45 -14.36 9.23 -9.66
N GLU A 46 -14.63 10.32 -8.95
CA GLU A 46 -15.88 11.07 -9.16
C GLU A 46 -15.86 11.88 -10.47
N ASN A 47 -14.68 12.11 -11.05
CA ASN A 47 -14.50 12.72 -12.35
C ASN A 47 -13.44 11.93 -13.14
N ASP A 48 -13.69 11.65 -14.42
CA ASP A 48 -12.77 10.98 -15.37
C ASP A 48 -11.45 11.74 -15.61
N SER A 49 -11.12 12.74 -14.79
CA SER A 49 -9.80 13.35 -14.76
C SER A 49 -8.81 12.34 -14.25
N GLU A 50 -7.84 12.00 -15.11
CA GLU A 50 -6.67 11.16 -14.88
C GLU A 50 -5.88 11.62 -13.63
N ASP A 51 -6.36 11.27 -12.44
CA ASP A 51 -5.63 11.51 -11.21
C ASP A 51 -4.56 10.43 -11.07
N VAL A 52 -3.42 10.72 -11.70
CA VAL A 52 -2.23 9.86 -11.70
C VAL A 52 -1.83 9.47 -10.27
N VAL A 53 -2.07 10.33 -9.27
CA VAL A 53 -1.77 10.00 -7.87
C VAL A 53 -2.67 8.87 -7.36
N LYS A 54 -3.97 8.91 -7.67
CA LYS A 54 -4.90 7.82 -7.29
C LYS A 54 -4.53 6.51 -7.96
N GLU A 55 -4.18 6.52 -9.24
CA GLU A 55 -3.73 5.32 -9.97
C GLU A 55 -2.44 4.75 -9.40
N ILE A 56 -1.48 5.62 -9.07
CA ILE A 56 -0.23 5.23 -8.40
C ILE A 56 -0.53 4.58 -7.05
N LEU A 57 -1.40 5.19 -6.22
CA LEU A 57 -1.79 4.64 -4.94
C LEU A 57 -2.51 3.29 -5.11
N HIS A 58 -3.42 3.18 -6.07
CA HIS A 58 -4.13 1.93 -6.33
C HIS A 58 -3.17 0.82 -6.76
N PHE A 59 -2.23 1.11 -7.67
CA PHE A 59 -1.23 0.14 -8.10
C PHE A 59 -0.36 -0.34 -6.93
N PHE A 60 0.18 0.58 -6.13
CA PHE A 60 1.10 0.22 -5.04
C PHE A 60 0.42 -0.35 -3.81
N LEU A 61 -0.84 0.00 -3.53
CA LEU A 61 -1.56 -0.47 -2.34
C LEU A 61 -2.57 -1.57 -2.65
N THR A 62 -2.48 -2.19 -3.84
CA THR A 62 -3.23 -3.39 -4.22
C THR A 62 -2.23 -4.50 -4.61
N PRO A 63 -1.54 -5.13 -3.64
CA PRO A 63 -0.48 -6.12 -3.89
C PRO A 63 -0.84 -7.23 -4.88
N SER A 64 -2.10 -7.69 -4.86
CA SER A 64 -2.60 -8.74 -5.77
C SER A 64 -2.78 -8.29 -7.23
N ALA A 65 -2.68 -6.98 -7.51
CA ALA A 65 -2.81 -6.43 -8.87
C ALA A 65 -1.54 -6.63 -9.73
N HIS A 66 -0.42 -7.05 -9.15
CA HIS A 66 0.85 -7.22 -9.87
C HIS A 66 1.63 -8.46 -9.40
N GLN A 67 2.58 -8.91 -10.22
CA GLN A 67 3.48 -10.03 -9.90
C GLN A 67 4.91 -9.58 -9.58
N SER A 68 5.07 -8.33 -9.13
CA SER A 68 6.39 -7.69 -8.97
C SER A 68 7.15 -8.07 -7.70
N PHE A 69 6.61 -8.96 -6.86
CA PHE A 69 7.37 -9.56 -5.76
C PHE A 69 8.33 -10.61 -6.31
N ASP A 70 9.54 -10.66 -5.78
CA ASP A 70 10.49 -11.73 -6.10
C ASP A 70 9.98 -13.07 -5.56
N SER A 71 9.61 -13.98 -6.48
CA SER A 71 9.00 -15.26 -6.12
C SER A 71 9.91 -16.21 -5.34
N GLU A 72 11.23 -15.99 -5.36
CA GLU A 72 12.19 -16.86 -4.66
C GLU A 72 12.51 -16.36 -3.26
N SER A 73 12.45 -15.04 -3.03
CA SER A 73 12.96 -14.40 -1.80
C SER A 73 11.94 -13.56 -1.03
N GLU A 74 10.81 -13.16 -1.64
CA GLU A 74 9.83 -12.25 -1.03
C GLU A 74 8.44 -12.89 -0.83
N PHE A 75 8.39 -14.22 -0.69
CA PHE A 75 7.13 -14.95 -0.54
C PHE A 75 6.37 -14.56 0.74
N GLU A 76 7.09 -14.40 1.86
CA GLU A 76 6.48 -14.05 3.15
C GLU A 76 5.95 -12.61 3.13
N GLU A 77 6.71 -11.67 2.56
CA GLU A 77 6.27 -10.29 2.36
C GLU A 77 5.04 -10.25 1.47
N LYS A 78 5.05 -10.97 0.34
CA LYS A 78 3.90 -11.05 -0.54
C LYS A 78 2.66 -11.54 0.20
N GLU A 79 2.75 -12.66 0.92
CA GLU A 79 1.62 -13.19 1.69
C GLU A 79 1.12 -12.19 2.73
N LEU A 80 2.03 -11.50 3.43
CA LEU A 80 1.69 -10.50 4.44
C LEU A 80 0.88 -9.33 3.86
N TYR A 81 1.30 -8.80 2.71
CA TYR A 81 0.63 -7.67 2.06
C TYR A 81 -0.66 -8.08 1.36
N GLU A 82 -0.69 -9.23 0.67
CA GLU A 82 -1.92 -9.76 0.06
C GLU A 82 -2.97 -10.12 1.12
N GLU A 83 -2.55 -10.58 2.30
CA GLU A 83 -3.45 -10.82 3.44
C GLU A 83 -4.07 -9.51 3.95
N ALA A 84 -3.27 -8.43 4.08
CA ALA A 84 -3.79 -7.12 4.44
C ALA A 84 -4.87 -6.64 3.46
N GLU A 85 -4.62 -6.82 2.17
CA GLU A 85 -5.58 -6.51 1.11
C GLU A 85 -6.85 -7.35 1.23
N ARG A 86 -6.72 -8.67 1.44
CA ARG A 86 -7.84 -9.60 1.60
C ARG A 86 -8.72 -9.23 2.78
N ILE A 87 -8.12 -8.92 3.94
CA ILE A 87 -8.83 -8.45 5.13
C ILE A 87 -9.69 -7.23 4.81
N GLY A 88 -9.12 -6.25 4.09
CA GLY A 88 -9.85 -5.05 3.67
C GLY A 88 -11.02 -5.38 2.76
N LYS A 89 -10.80 -6.20 1.72
CA LYS A 89 -11.85 -6.64 0.77
C LYS A 89 -13.00 -7.37 1.46
N GLU A 90 -12.72 -8.13 2.50
CA GLU A 90 -13.72 -8.87 3.28
C GLU A 90 -14.47 -8.01 4.30
N GLY A 91 -14.14 -6.71 4.39
CA GLY A 91 -14.77 -5.80 5.33
C GLY A 91 -14.25 -5.95 6.77
N GLY A 92 -13.01 -6.45 6.92
CA GLY A 92 -12.30 -6.49 8.20
C GLY A 92 -12.02 -5.08 8.74
N ASP A 93 -11.95 -4.95 10.07
CA ASP A 93 -11.68 -3.68 10.73
C ASP A 93 -10.16 -3.43 10.81
N CYS A 94 -9.65 -2.66 9.84
CA CYS A 94 -8.22 -2.34 9.72
C CYS A 94 -7.68 -1.57 10.94
N GLU A 95 -8.52 -0.84 11.69
CA GLU A 95 -8.09 -0.13 12.90
C GLU A 95 -7.85 -1.08 14.07
N LEU A 96 -8.68 -2.12 14.20
CA LEU A 96 -8.52 -3.15 15.23
C LEU A 96 -7.41 -4.16 14.92
N ILE A 97 -7.09 -4.36 13.64
CA ILE A 97 -6.05 -5.30 13.21
C ILE A 97 -4.66 -4.64 13.29
N TYR A 98 -4.51 -3.43 12.74
CA TYR A 98 -3.22 -2.72 12.69
C TYR A 98 -3.13 -1.65 13.78
N THR A 99 -3.14 -2.10 15.03
CA THR A 99 -3.22 -1.21 16.21
C THR A 99 -1.95 -0.39 16.45
N GLY A 100 -0.80 -0.80 15.91
CA GLY A 100 0.45 -0.03 15.94
C GLY A 100 0.35 1.25 15.11
N CYS A 101 -0.55 1.28 14.12
CA CYS A 101 -0.79 2.45 13.29
C CYS A 101 -2.09 3.18 13.66
N LYS A 102 -1.98 4.30 14.40
CA LYS A 102 -3.16 5.12 14.75
C LYS A 102 -3.82 5.78 13.54
N LYS A 103 -3.02 6.32 12.62
CA LYS A 103 -3.47 7.04 11.43
C LYS A 103 -2.57 6.67 10.28
N SER A 104 -3.14 6.13 9.19
CA SER A 104 -2.36 5.69 8.04
C SER A 104 -1.89 6.88 7.17
N PRO A 105 -0.81 6.70 6.39
CA PRO A 105 -0.42 7.60 5.31
C PRO A 105 -1.54 7.78 4.30
N LEU A 106 -2.25 6.71 3.93
CA LEU A 106 -3.38 6.77 3.01
C LEU A 106 -4.44 7.75 3.49
N TYR A 107 -4.86 7.67 4.76
CA TYR A 107 -5.84 8.62 5.30
C TYR A 107 -5.35 10.07 5.16
N SER A 108 -4.07 10.34 5.40
CA SER A 108 -3.51 11.69 5.28
C SER A 108 -3.49 12.19 3.84
N ILE A 109 -3.13 11.33 2.89
CA ILE A 109 -3.08 11.64 1.46
C ILE A 109 -4.50 11.78 0.89
N SER A 110 -5.43 10.89 1.23
CA SER A 110 -6.82 10.97 0.78
C SER A 110 -7.46 12.29 1.18
N ASN A 111 -7.23 12.78 2.40
CA ASN A 111 -7.73 14.09 2.82
C ASN A 111 -7.11 15.25 2.02
N PHE A 112 -5.84 15.13 1.61
CA PHE A 112 -5.19 16.13 0.78
C PHE A 112 -5.78 16.15 -0.63
N ILE A 113 -5.95 14.98 -1.24
CA ILE A 113 -6.53 14.83 -2.59
C ILE A 113 -8.00 15.30 -2.61
N SER A 114 -8.76 15.08 -1.53
CA SER A 114 -10.14 15.58 -1.40
C SER A 114 -10.25 17.09 -1.14
N THR A 115 -9.14 17.81 -0.93
CA THR A 115 -9.15 19.26 -0.64
C THR A 115 -8.83 20.16 -1.83
N ASP A 116 -8.59 19.60 -3.02
CA ASP A 116 -8.30 20.34 -4.26
C ASP A 116 -9.56 20.78 -5.05
N ASP A 117 -10.76 20.74 -4.45
CA ASP A 117 -12.03 21.26 -4.99
C ASP A 117 -12.38 22.67 -4.47
#